data_AF-A0A933X2V9-F1
#
_entry.id   AF-A0A933X2V9-F1
#
_cell.length_a   1.000
_cell.length_b   1.000
_cell.length_c   1.000
_cell.angle_alpha   90.00
_cell.angle_beta   90.00
_cell.angle_gamma   90.00
#
_symmetry.space_group_name_H-M   'P 1'
#
loop_
_entity.id
_entity.type
_entity.pdbx_description
1 polymer ?
#
loop_
_entity_poly.entity_id
_entity_poly.type
_entity_poly.pdbx_seq_one_letter_code
_entity_poly.pdbx_strand_id
1 'polypeptide(L)'
;MISKFIYLILGLLVLQLYPTGIGPVENYNAFNAAVQTAILLAAYTAAGFGLFFYLKNRVTAYEFLRPAQRYLIMSYNFALLLVYAYILFYLNWPLIWKVDYPVDFPGADIFLDYAPYLAGIILSYLPSYMIERRLRKNPASLGAYLNFNLRSIILTALLPVFFLNFVLEYAAQFRVMSFAFQLYPYMEWLLLISLFLLVFYLSPFFMRFIWGAVAMPKSPLRARLEGLCAKAGIKCSNFYVWNTRCGILNAAIAGLSGFTRHIFITDALLEKFSDDQICAVIAHEIGHAKKLHIAKYILLFFSSFFAVMALTYSQPDSSLVLINITLFMAFFWIVIFTAMSRRFEAEADMYAVELTGNAETFASALDSLAELSGGIRNMPSITHSSIAERVHFLWLTVLFPEYAAKFRSHMKRLLTIVFVFFFAGLAGTGFIISKEMKNRDKQLVQLYYRDLDYYGIDLLQQERYSEGIPVMQE
;
A
#
# COMPACT_ATOMS: atom_id res chain seq x y z
N MET A 1 6.43 8.75 7.47
CA MET A 1 5.43 7.67 7.47
C MET A 1 5.49 6.86 6.17
N ILE A 2 5.37 7.49 5.00
CA ILE A 2 5.39 6.81 3.69
C ILE A 2 6.67 5.97 3.46
N SER A 3 7.85 6.42 3.87
CA SER A 3 9.09 5.65 3.65
C SER A 3 9.08 4.29 4.38
N LYS A 4 8.58 4.22 5.62
CA LYS A 4 8.53 2.98 6.42
C LYS A 4 7.56 1.95 5.83
N PHE A 5 6.49 2.39 5.19
CA PHE A 5 5.56 1.50 4.49
C PHE A 5 6.21 0.82 3.28
N ILE A 6 7.05 1.54 2.53
CA ILE A 6 7.83 0.95 1.43
C ILE A 6 8.78 -0.14 1.95
N TYR A 7 9.47 0.12 3.07
CA TYR A 7 10.37 -0.87 3.67
C TYR A 7 9.61 -2.14 4.13
N LEU A 8 8.38 -2.01 4.64
CA LEU A 8 7.54 -3.17 4.93
C LEU A 8 7.26 -4.03 3.70
N ILE A 9 6.82 -3.40 2.60
CA ILE A 9 6.59 -4.12 1.34
C ILE A 9 7.87 -4.80 0.86
N LEU A 10 9.01 -4.10 0.91
CA LEU A 10 10.30 -4.67 0.53
C LEU A 10 10.69 -5.87 1.40
N GLY A 11 10.42 -5.82 2.71
CA GLY A 11 10.64 -6.97 3.58
C GLY A 11 9.78 -8.17 3.18
N LEU A 12 8.49 -7.95 2.89
CA LEU A 12 7.59 -9.03 2.46
C LEU A 12 8.03 -9.62 1.11
N LEU A 13 8.53 -8.78 0.20
CA LEU A 13 9.12 -9.24 -1.06
C LEU A 13 10.38 -10.10 -0.80
N VAL A 14 11.27 -9.71 0.11
CA VAL A 14 12.42 -10.53 0.50
C VAL A 14 11.97 -11.88 1.07
N LEU A 15 10.92 -11.90 1.88
CA LEU A 15 10.35 -13.14 2.41
C LEU A 15 9.81 -14.06 1.28
N GLN A 16 9.15 -13.50 0.27
CA GLN A 16 8.67 -14.27 -0.88
C GLN A 16 9.79 -14.91 -1.73
N LEU A 17 11.03 -14.43 -1.59
CA LEU A 17 12.20 -15.04 -2.23
C LEU A 17 12.70 -16.27 -1.46
N TYR A 18 12.25 -16.49 -0.22
CA TYR A 18 12.68 -17.62 0.59
C TYR A 18 12.08 -18.94 0.05
N PRO A 19 12.88 -19.99 -0.16
CA PRO A 19 12.39 -21.25 -0.73
C PRO A 19 11.37 -21.93 0.19
N THR A 20 10.26 -22.40 -0.38
CA THR A 20 9.14 -23.01 0.35
C THR A 20 9.33 -24.52 0.64
N GLY A 21 10.53 -25.06 0.48
CA GLY A 21 10.78 -26.52 0.59
C GLY A 21 12.21 -26.88 0.99
N ILE A 22 12.84 -26.12 1.88
CA ILE A 22 14.18 -26.44 2.36
C ILE A 22 14.08 -27.68 3.27
N GLY A 23 14.74 -28.77 2.87
CA GLY A 23 14.91 -29.96 3.69
C GLY A 23 15.78 -29.70 4.93
N PRO A 24 15.97 -30.68 5.82
CA PRO A 24 16.80 -30.49 7.01
C PRO A 24 18.21 -30.03 6.61
N VAL A 25 18.60 -28.84 7.05
CA VAL A 25 19.93 -28.28 6.83
C VAL A 25 20.89 -28.98 7.80
N GLU A 26 21.93 -29.63 7.28
CA GLU A 26 22.94 -30.30 8.11
C GLU A 26 23.55 -29.32 9.12
N ASN A 27 23.65 -29.76 10.38
CA ASN A 27 24.16 -28.96 11.50
C ASN A 27 23.33 -27.70 11.86
N TYR A 28 22.07 -27.63 11.43
CA TYR A 28 21.16 -26.57 11.90
C TYR A 28 20.90 -26.66 13.40
N ASN A 29 20.81 -25.49 14.05
CA ASN A 29 20.46 -25.38 15.46
C ASN A 29 19.63 -24.10 15.67
N ALA A 30 18.34 -24.25 16.00
CA ALA A 30 17.44 -23.12 16.21
C ALA A 30 17.90 -22.15 17.30
N PHE A 31 18.49 -22.64 18.40
CA PHE A 31 19.00 -21.78 19.47
C PHE A 31 20.13 -20.88 18.97
N ASN A 32 21.09 -21.44 18.22
CA ASN A 32 22.18 -20.68 17.62
C ASN A 32 21.66 -19.66 16.59
N ALA A 33 20.69 -20.04 15.75
CA ALA A 33 20.05 -19.12 14.80
C ALA A 33 19.36 -17.96 15.52
N ALA A 34 18.66 -18.23 16.63
CA ALA A 34 17.99 -17.21 17.44
C ALA A 34 18.98 -16.26 18.14
N VAL A 35 20.05 -16.79 18.73
CA VAL A 35 21.09 -15.98 19.37
C VAL A 35 21.80 -15.09 18.35
N GLN A 36 22.19 -15.63 17.20
CA GLN A 36 22.83 -14.86 16.13
C GLN A 36 21.90 -13.78 15.58
N THR A 37 20.60 -14.09 15.43
CA THR A 37 19.58 -13.10 15.05
C THR A 37 19.52 -11.95 16.05
N ALA A 38 19.48 -12.25 17.35
CA ALA A 38 19.47 -11.22 18.40
C ALA A 38 20.74 -10.35 18.37
N ILE A 39 21.91 -10.95 18.17
CA ILE A 39 23.19 -10.22 18.04
C ILE A 39 23.16 -9.29 16.82
N LEU A 40 22.69 -9.76 15.66
CA LEU A 40 22.60 -8.95 14.44
C LEU A 40 21.66 -7.76 14.62
N LEU A 41 20.50 -7.95 15.24
CA LEU A 41 19.55 -6.88 15.51
C LEU A 41 20.09 -5.88 16.55
N ALA A 42 20.82 -6.35 17.57
CA ALA A 42 21.50 -5.49 18.53
C ALA A 42 22.60 -4.65 17.86
N ALA A 43 23.42 -5.27 17.02
CA ALA A 43 24.47 -4.59 16.24
C ALA A 43 23.88 -3.55 15.28
N TYR A 44 22.80 -3.89 14.56
CA TYR A 44 22.05 -2.96 13.72
C TYR A 44 21.52 -1.76 14.52
N THR A 45 20.96 -2.01 15.70
CA THR A 45 20.42 -0.95 16.57
C THR A 45 21.54 -0.06 17.11
N ALA A 46 22.68 -0.63 17.52
CA ALA A 46 23.86 0.10 17.97
C ALA A 46 24.45 0.98 16.85
N ALA A 47 24.54 0.47 15.62
CA ALA A 47 24.93 1.24 14.45
C ALA A 47 23.96 2.42 14.20
N GLY A 48 22.67 2.19 14.40
CA GLY A 48 21.65 3.24 14.41
C GLY A 48 21.95 4.31 15.45
N PHE A 49 22.21 3.96 16.71
CA PHE A 49 22.58 4.94 17.73
C PHE A 49 23.83 5.75 17.34
N GLY A 50 24.87 5.11 16.81
CA GLY A 50 26.07 5.79 16.31
C GLY A 50 25.76 6.80 15.20
N LEU A 51 25.01 6.39 14.17
CA LEU A 51 24.61 7.25 13.07
C LEU A 51 23.75 8.43 13.55
N PHE A 52 22.74 8.15 14.36
CA PHE A 52 21.79 9.17 14.79
C PHE A 52 22.41 10.13 15.81
N PHE A 53 23.39 9.70 16.61
CA PHE A 53 24.20 10.59 17.45
C PHE A 53 25.10 11.51 16.60
N TYR A 54 25.76 10.94 15.59
CA TYR A 54 26.55 11.70 14.62
C TYR A 54 25.73 12.79 13.91
N LEU A 55 24.52 12.44 13.45
CA LEU A 55 23.62 13.37 12.79
C LEU A 55 23.02 14.39 13.75
N LYS A 56 22.64 13.99 14.98
CA LYS A 56 22.06 14.87 16.00
C LYS A 56 22.92 16.10 16.26
N ASN A 57 24.24 15.97 16.21
CA ASN A 57 25.18 17.06 16.44
C ASN A 57 25.36 18.00 15.23
N ARG A 58 24.77 17.64 14.08
CA ARG A 58 24.87 18.36 12.79
C ARG A 58 23.53 18.82 12.26
N VAL A 59 22.51 18.71 13.09
CA VAL A 59 21.16 19.19 12.83
C VAL A 59 20.86 20.28 13.84
N THR A 60 20.62 21.48 13.35
CA THR A 60 20.12 22.60 14.13
C THR A 60 18.62 22.41 14.39
N ALA A 61 18.13 22.93 15.52
CA ALA A 61 16.69 23.01 15.73
C ALA A 61 16.11 23.89 14.61
N TYR A 62 14.95 23.50 14.07
CA TYR A 62 14.24 24.21 12.99
C TYR A 62 14.80 24.08 11.56
N GLU A 63 15.87 23.32 11.32
CA GLU A 63 16.29 22.95 9.95
C GLU A 63 15.62 21.66 9.47
N PHE A 64 15.30 21.62 8.18
CA PHE A 64 14.96 20.37 7.49
C PHE A 64 16.22 19.54 7.28
N LEU A 65 16.10 18.22 7.31
CA LEU A 65 17.22 17.34 7.00
C LEU A 65 17.73 17.63 5.59
N ARG A 66 19.04 17.89 5.48
CA ARG A 66 19.73 18.05 4.20
C ARG A 66 19.67 16.75 3.41
N PRO A 67 19.75 16.78 2.06
CA PRO A 67 19.70 15.58 1.24
C PRO A 67 20.68 14.48 1.68
N ALA A 68 21.94 14.83 1.97
CA ALA A 68 22.94 13.88 2.48
C ALA A 68 22.51 13.16 3.77
N GLN A 69 21.87 13.87 4.69
CA GLN A 69 21.37 13.30 5.96
C GLN A 69 20.18 12.36 5.70
N ARG A 70 19.30 12.71 4.75
CA ARG A 70 18.20 11.83 4.32
C ARG A 70 18.74 10.55 3.69
N TYR A 71 19.77 10.64 2.83
CA TYR A 71 20.41 9.47 2.23
C TYR A 71 21.01 8.55 3.29
N LEU A 72 21.72 9.08 4.28
CA LEU A 72 22.26 8.27 5.38
C LEU A 72 21.16 7.51 6.14
N ILE A 73 20.05 8.18 6.46
CA ILE A 73 18.90 7.54 7.12
C ILE A 73 18.27 6.48 6.21
N MET A 74 18.16 6.74 4.91
CA MET A 74 17.65 5.76 3.94
C MET A 74 18.56 4.54 3.83
N SER A 75 19.88 4.73 3.77
CA SER A 75 20.87 3.64 3.75
C SER A 75 20.80 2.80 5.02
N TYR A 76 20.61 3.42 6.19
CA TYR A 76 20.40 2.70 7.44
C TYR A 76 19.13 1.85 7.43
N ASN A 77 18.01 2.38 6.92
CA ASN A 77 16.78 1.59 6.78
C ASN A 77 16.94 0.45 5.76
N PHE A 78 17.70 0.69 4.68
CA PHE A 78 18.00 -0.34 3.68
C PHE A 78 18.90 -1.45 4.23
N ALA A 79 19.87 -1.11 5.08
CA ALA A 79 20.73 -2.10 5.74
C ALA A 79 19.93 -3.13 6.55
N LEU A 80 18.76 -2.75 7.09
CA LEU A 80 17.88 -3.72 7.78
C LEU A 80 17.36 -4.80 6.83
N LEU A 81 17.07 -4.47 5.57
CA LEU A 81 16.66 -5.47 4.58
C LEU A 81 17.78 -6.48 4.32
N LEU A 82 19.04 -6.02 4.28
CA LEU A 82 20.20 -6.91 4.12
C LEU A 82 20.41 -7.80 5.35
N VAL A 83 20.27 -7.23 6.55
CA VAL A 83 20.31 -8.00 7.80
C VAL A 83 19.21 -9.05 7.83
N TYR A 84 18.00 -8.69 7.42
CA TYR A 84 16.87 -9.61 7.35
C TYR A 84 17.03 -10.70 6.30
N ALA A 85 17.51 -10.36 5.10
CA ALA A 85 17.86 -11.35 4.10
C ALA A 85 18.90 -12.34 4.64
N TYR A 86 19.93 -11.86 5.34
CA TYR A 86 20.91 -12.74 5.98
C TYR A 86 20.25 -13.65 7.04
N ILE A 87 19.39 -13.12 7.90
CA ILE A 87 18.65 -13.92 8.90
C ILE A 87 17.78 -14.99 8.23
N LEU A 88 17.06 -14.63 7.17
CA LEU A 88 16.21 -15.57 6.44
C LEU A 88 17.03 -16.66 5.74
N PHE A 89 17.94 -16.27 4.84
CA PHE A 89 18.59 -17.19 3.92
C PHE A 89 19.80 -17.91 4.51
N TYR A 90 20.58 -17.25 5.37
CA TYR A 90 21.79 -17.84 5.93
C TYR A 90 21.51 -18.51 7.27
N LEU A 91 20.79 -17.84 8.17
CA LEU A 91 20.44 -18.43 9.48
C LEU A 91 19.25 -19.38 9.41
N ASN A 92 18.59 -19.50 8.26
CA ASN A 92 17.42 -20.37 8.06
C ASN A 92 16.36 -20.18 9.15
N TRP A 93 16.08 -18.92 9.45
CA TRP A 93 15.19 -18.51 10.52
C TRP A 93 13.78 -19.18 10.48
N PRO A 94 13.13 -19.36 9.31
CA PRO A 94 11.85 -20.08 9.23
C PRO A 94 11.88 -21.53 9.75
N LEU A 95 13.03 -22.20 9.76
CA LEU A 95 13.12 -23.60 10.24
C LEU A 95 12.83 -23.73 11.74
N ILE A 96 12.94 -22.66 12.53
CA ILE A 96 12.68 -22.68 13.98
C ILE A 96 11.26 -23.19 14.28
N TRP A 97 10.24 -22.71 13.58
CA TRP A 97 8.84 -23.12 13.78
C TRP A 97 8.27 -23.95 12.63
N LYS A 98 9.03 -24.22 11.58
CA LYS A 98 8.62 -25.18 10.55
C LYS A 98 9.12 -26.58 10.85
N VAL A 99 10.21 -26.72 11.61
CA VAL A 99 10.85 -28.00 11.92
C VAL A 99 10.98 -28.23 13.43
N ASP A 100 11.67 -27.33 14.14
CA ASP A 100 12.04 -27.58 15.55
C ASP A 100 10.86 -27.37 16.52
N TYR A 101 10.02 -26.36 16.27
CA TYR A 101 8.89 -25.97 17.11
C TYR A 101 7.63 -25.69 16.27
N PRO A 102 7.05 -26.70 15.61
CA PRO A 102 5.94 -26.53 14.67
C PRO A 102 4.76 -25.77 15.28
N VAL A 103 4.34 -24.69 14.60
CA VAL A 103 3.16 -23.89 14.98
C VAL A 103 2.05 -24.13 13.97
N ASP A 104 1.07 -24.94 14.33
CA ASP A 104 -0.09 -25.22 13.49
C ASP A 104 -1.22 -24.22 13.77
N PHE A 105 -1.05 -23.00 13.31
CA PHE A 105 -2.08 -21.96 13.39
C PHE A 105 -2.12 -21.15 12.07
N PRO A 106 -3.30 -20.97 11.45
CA PRO A 106 -3.44 -20.19 10.22
C PRO A 106 -2.76 -18.82 10.29
N GLY A 107 -1.87 -18.55 9.35
CA GLY A 107 -1.11 -17.31 9.20
C GLY A 107 -0.01 -17.08 10.23
N ALA A 108 0.26 -18.04 11.12
CA ALA A 108 1.39 -17.95 12.05
C ALA A 108 2.72 -17.96 11.30
N ASP A 109 2.85 -18.76 10.25
CA ASP A 109 4.10 -18.90 9.48
C ASP A 109 4.59 -17.57 8.93
N ILE A 110 3.75 -16.82 8.21
CA ILE A 110 4.16 -15.51 7.66
C ILE A 110 4.52 -14.55 8.79
N PHE A 111 3.79 -14.58 9.91
CA PHE A 111 4.07 -13.69 11.05
C PHE A 111 5.42 -13.99 11.68
N LEU A 112 5.69 -15.26 11.94
CA LEU A 112 6.94 -15.72 12.54
C LEU A 112 8.10 -15.50 11.57
N ASP A 113 7.95 -15.87 10.30
CA ASP A 113 8.95 -15.65 9.23
C ASP A 113 9.34 -14.17 9.10
N TYR A 114 8.37 -13.28 9.33
CA TYR A 114 8.57 -11.84 9.26
C TYR A 114 9.03 -11.18 10.58
N ALA A 115 8.97 -11.92 11.70
CA ALA A 115 9.20 -11.38 13.04
C ALA A 115 10.56 -10.68 13.25
N PRO A 116 11.71 -11.16 12.73
CA PRO A 116 13.00 -10.48 12.90
C PRO A 116 13.02 -9.12 12.21
N TYR A 117 12.39 -9.01 11.05
CA TYR A 117 12.30 -7.75 10.34
C TYR A 117 11.44 -6.75 11.11
N LEU A 118 10.29 -7.21 11.64
CA LEU A 118 9.44 -6.40 12.51
C LEU A 118 10.19 -5.93 13.76
N ALA A 119 10.91 -6.83 14.42
CA ALA A 119 11.73 -6.52 15.58
C ALA A 119 12.79 -5.45 15.22
N GLY A 120 13.48 -5.62 14.10
CA GLY A 120 14.44 -4.64 13.60
C GLY A 120 13.83 -3.26 13.31
N ILE A 121 12.64 -3.21 12.70
CA ILE A 121 11.93 -1.95 12.47
C ILE A 121 11.58 -1.29 13.82
N ILE A 122 11.04 -2.05 14.77
CA ILE A 122 10.66 -1.52 16.08
C ILE A 122 11.89 -0.98 16.82
N LEU A 123 13.00 -1.74 16.81
CA LEU A 123 14.25 -1.32 17.43
C LEU A 123 14.84 -0.08 16.76
N SER A 124 14.68 0.08 15.44
CA SER A 124 15.14 1.27 14.69
C SER A 124 14.47 2.58 15.16
N TYR A 125 13.32 2.51 15.83
CA TYR A 125 12.61 3.69 16.32
C TYR A 125 13.34 4.38 17.48
N LEU A 126 14.09 3.61 18.28
CA LEU A 126 14.83 4.15 19.42
C LEU A 126 15.92 5.16 19.00
N PRO A 127 16.88 4.82 18.11
CA PRO A 127 17.84 5.80 17.62
C PRO A 127 17.15 6.89 16.76
N SER A 128 16.13 6.53 15.97
CA SER A 128 15.40 7.51 15.12
C SER A 128 14.78 8.66 15.90
N TYR A 129 14.23 8.36 17.08
CA TYR A 129 13.62 9.33 17.97
C TYR A 129 14.59 10.46 18.39
N MET A 130 15.91 10.20 18.44
CA MET A 130 16.90 11.19 18.87
C MET A 130 17.00 12.38 17.91
N ILE A 131 16.93 12.14 16.60
CA ILE A 131 16.91 13.20 15.59
C ILE A 131 15.53 13.86 15.57
N GLU A 132 14.46 13.06 15.58
CA GLU A 132 13.10 13.60 15.48
C GLU A 132 12.76 14.55 16.65
N ARG A 133 13.23 14.22 17.85
CA ARG A 133 13.10 15.08 19.03
C ARG A 133 13.81 16.43 18.86
N ARG A 134 14.92 16.47 18.12
CA ARG A 134 15.72 17.67 17.86
C ARG A 134 15.16 18.55 16.74
N LEU A 135 14.51 17.93 15.75
CA LEU A 135 13.89 18.63 14.62
C LEU A 135 12.59 19.36 15.02
N ARG A 136 11.86 18.85 16.02
CA ARG A 136 10.56 19.39 16.41
C ARG A 136 10.67 20.46 17.50
N LYS A 137 9.89 21.53 17.35
CA LYS A 137 9.72 22.58 18.37
C LYS A 137 9.13 22.01 19.67
N ASN A 138 8.08 21.19 19.55
CA ASN A 138 7.38 20.54 20.64
C ASN A 138 7.42 19.01 20.45
N PRO A 139 8.55 18.35 20.78
CA PRO A 139 8.70 16.93 20.51
C PRO A 139 7.76 16.07 21.34
N ALA A 140 7.33 14.95 20.77
CA ALA A 140 6.62 13.92 21.53
C ALA A 140 7.54 13.31 22.59
N SER A 141 6.98 12.84 23.72
CA SER A 141 7.70 11.93 24.62
C SER A 141 8.02 10.62 23.89
N LEU A 142 9.05 9.88 24.33
CA LEU A 142 9.42 8.59 23.73
C LEU A 142 8.24 7.61 23.69
N GLY A 143 7.47 7.49 24.78
CA GLY A 143 6.30 6.60 24.83
C GLY A 143 5.23 6.97 23.80
N ALA A 144 4.89 8.26 23.68
CA ALA A 144 3.95 8.73 22.66
C ALA A 144 4.47 8.51 21.23
N TYR A 145 5.77 8.69 21.01
CA TYR A 145 6.41 8.42 19.72
C TYR A 145 6.32 6.94 19.33
N LEU A 146 6.70 6.04 20.25
CA LEU A 146 6.64 4.60 20.03
C LEU A 146 5.20 4.13 19.82
N ASN A 147 4.25 4.56 20.66
CA ASN A 147 2.84 4.24 20.50
C ASN A 147 2.32 4.64 19.12
N PHE A 148 2.63 5.86 18.65
CA PHE A 148 2.21 6.31 17.32
C PHE A 148 2.80 5.45 16.20
N ASN A 149 4.12 5.18 16.23
CA ASN A 149 4.75 4.39 15.17
C ASN A 149 4.32 2.91 15.20
N LEU A 150 4.19 2.31 16.39
CA LEU A 150 3.70 0.94 16.56
C LEU A 150 2.25 0.80 16.09
N ARG A 151 1.38 1.73 16.49
CA ARG A 151 -0.01 1.73 16.02
C ARG A 151 -0.08 1.89 14.50
N SER A 152 0.74 2.78 13.96
CA SER A 152 0.85 2.95 12.51
C SER A 152 1.26 1.64 11.85
N ILE A 153 2.37 1.02 12.24
CA ILE A 153 2.87 -0.19 11.56
C ILE A 153 1.89 -1.36 11.69
N ILE A 154 1.37 -1.58 12.90
CA ILE A 154 0.48 -2.71 13.20
C ILE A 154 -0.83 -2.54 12.43
N LEU A 155 -1.50 -1.40 12.54
CA LEU A 155 -2.85 -1.26 11.99
C LEU A 155 -2.88 -0.97 10.49
N THR A 156 -1.86 -0.33 9.91
CA THR A 156 -1.87 0.01 8.47
C THR A 156 -1.28 -1.06 7.58
N ALA A 157 -0.36 -1.88 8.10
CA ALA A 157 0.38 -2.85 7.29
C ALA A 157 0.20 -4.29 7.80
N LEU A 158 0.52 -4.54 9.07
CA LEU A 158 0.53 -5.91 9.60
C LEU A 158 -0.87 -6.49 9.69
N LEU A 159 -1.79 -5.78 10.36
CA LEU A 159 -3.15 -6.26 10.59
C LEU A 159 -3.87 -6.59 9.27
N PRO A 160 -3.85 -5.74 8.22
CA PRO A 160 -4.42 -6.11 6.92
C PRO A 160 -3.78 -7.36 6.31
N VAL A 161 -2.45 -7.42 6.21
CA VAL A 161 -1.75 -8.55 5.54
C VAL A 161 -2.01 -9.86 6.29
N PHE A 162 -1.83 -9.86 7.61
CA PHE A 162 -2.05 -11.05 8.44
C PHE A 162 -3.52 -11.45 8.51
N PHE A 163 -4.44 -10.50 8.58
CA PHE A 163 -5.88 -10.81 8.53
C PHE A 163 -6.26 -11.47 7.21
N LEU A 164 -5.79 -10.95 6.07
CA LEU A 164 -6.06 -11.53 4.77
C LEU A 164 -5.53 -12.95 4.66
N ASN A 165 -4.27 -13.17 5.06
CA ASN A 165 -3.65 -14.49 5.02
C ASN A 165 -4.29 -15.48 6.02
N PHE A 166 -4.59 -15.04 7.25
CA PHE A 166 -5.33 -15.83 8.24
C PHE A 166 -6.67 -16.32 7.67
N VAL A 167 -7.46 -15.42 7.06
CA VAL A 167 -8.76 -15.79 6.49
C VAL A 167 -8.60 -16.81 5.35
N LEU A 168 -7.58 -16.66 4.49
CA LEU A 168 -7.32 -17.63 3.41
C LEU A 168 -6.95 -19.01 3.95
N GLU A 169 -5.98 -19.08 4.86
CA GLU A 169 -5.52 -20.34 5.42
C GLU A 169 -6.61 -21.02 6.27
N TYR A 170 -7.32 -20.24 7.09
CA TYR A 170 -8.46 -20.75 7.86
C TYR A 170 -9.58 -21.25 6.94
N ALA A 171 -9.88 -20.54 5.85
CA ALA A 171 -10.84 -20.99 4.86
C ALA A 171 -10.40 -22.31 4.21
N ALA A 172 -9.11 -22.47 3.92
CA ALA A 172 -8.54 -23.69 3.35
C ALA A 172 -8.58 -24.91 4.30
N GLN A 173 -8.80 -24.72 5.61
CA GLN A 173 -9.03 -25.84 6.54
C GLN A 173 -10.38 -26.52 6.32
N PHE A 174 -11.37 -25.83 5.73
CA PHE A 174 -12.66 -26.43 5.41
C PHE A 174 -12.57 -27.25 4.12
N ARG A 175 -12.85 -28.55 4.19
CA ARG A 175 -12.75 -29.47 3.03
C ARG A 175 -13.42 -28.96 1.75
N VAL A 176 -14.64 -28.44 1.87
CA VAL A 176 -15.38 -27.91 0.71
C VAL A 176 -14.65 -26.74 0.07
N MET A 177 -14.10 -25.84 0.89
CA MET A 177 -13.39 -24.67 0.40
C MET A 177 -12.00 -25.03 -0.16
N SER A 178 -11.28 -25.92 0.52
CA SER A 178 -10.01 -26.47 0.04
C SER A 178 -10.20 -27.13 -1.33
N PHE A 179 -11.22 -27.98 -1.48
CA PHE A 179 -11.57 -28.61 -2.74
C PHE A 179 -11.97 -27.59 -3.81
N ALA A 180 -12.76 -26.57 -3.44
CA ALA A 180 -13.11 -25.48 -4.34
C ALA A 180 -11.88 -24.69 -4.81
N PHE A 181 -10.90 -24.41 -3.94
CA PHE A 181 -9.65 -23.74 -4.33
C PHE A 181 -8.78 -24.61 -5.24
N GLN A 182 -8.75 -25.93 -5.01
CA GLN A 182 -8.00 -26.86 -5.87
C GLN A 182 -8.62 -26.97 -7.27
N LEU A 183 -9.95 -27.08 -7.37
CA LEU A 183 -10.69 -27.13 -8.63
C LEU A 183 -10.71 -25.79 -9.36
N TYR A 184 -10.89 -24.70 -8.60
CA TYR A 184 -11.09 -23.35 -9.09
C TYR A 184 -10.13 -22.37 -8.40
N PRO A 185 -8.82 -22.36 -8.76
CA PRO A 185 -7.82 -21.50 -8.11
C PRO A 185 -8.15 -20.00 -8.14
N TYR A 186 -8.96 -19.55 -9.10
CA TYR A 186 -9.42 -18.16 -9.17
C TYR A 186 -10.37 -17.77 -8.01
N MET A 187 -10.99 -18.73 -7.33
CA MET A 187 -11.83 -18.46 -6.16
C MET A 187 -11.02 -17.90 -4.99
N GLU A 188 -9.79 -18.39 -4.79
CA GLU A 188 -8.87 -17.85 -3.79
C GLU A 188 -8.55 -16.38 -4.08
N TRP A 189 -8.24 -16.06 -5.34
CA TRP A 189 -8.00 -14.68 -5.78
C TRP A 189 -9.24 -13.80 -5.64
N LEU A 190 -10.42 -14.28 -6.01
CA LEU A 190 -11.67 -13.54 -5.84
C LEU A 190 -11.95 -13.23 -4.36
N LEU A 191 -11.70 -14.19 -3.47
CA LEU A 191 -11.82 -14.00 -2.03
C LEU A 191 -10.82 -12.94 -1.54
N LEU A 192 -9.55 -13.04 -1.94
CA LEU A 192 -8.51 -12.08 -1.56
C LEU A 192 -8.83 -10.66 -2.04
N ILE A 193 -9.23 -10.50 -3.32
CA ILE A 193 -9.62 -9.21 -3.89
C ILE A 193 -10.82 -8.63 -3.13
N SER A 194 -11.82 -9.46 -2.83
CA SER A 194 -13.02 -9.04 -2.10
C SER A 194 -12.69 -8.56 -0.68
N LEU A 195 -11.85 -9.32 0.04
CA LEU A 195 -11.40 -8.94 1.37
C LEU A 195 -10.53 -7.69 1.35
N PHE A 196 -9.64 -7.55 0.37
CA PHE A 196 -8.83 -6.33 0.18
C PHE A 196 -9.72 -5.10 -0.04
N LEU A 197 -10.71 -5.20 -0.93
CA LEU A 197 -11.67 -4.12 -1.19
C LEU A 197 -12.50 -3.78 0.06
N LEU A 198 -12.88 -4.79 0.86
CA LEU A 198 -13.59 -4.60 2.12
C LEU A 198 -12.72 -3.85 3.14
N VAL A 199 -11.48 -4.31 3.37
CA VAL A 199 -10.52 -3.64 4.27
C VAL A 199 -10.27 -2.21 3.81
N PHE A 200 -10.09 -2.00 2.50
CA PHE A 200 -9.90 -0.68 1.93
C PHE A 200 -11.12 0.23 2.14
N TYR A 201 -12.33 -0.28 1.91
CA TYR A 201 -13.58 0.46 2.12
C TYR A 201 -13.75 0.89 3.59
N LEU A 202 -13.37 0.02 4.53
CA LEU A 202 -13.44 0.28 5.96
C LEU A 202 -12.24 1.08 6.51
N SER A 203 -11.15 1.21 5.74
CA SER A 203 -9.91 1.88 6.15
C SER A 203 -10.09 3.29 6.77
N PRO A 204 -11.02 4.16 6.31
CA PRO A 204 -11.18 5.49 6.91
C PRO A 204 -11.58 5.46 8.40
N PHE A 205 -12.31 4.43 8.83
CA PHE A 205 -12.66 4.24 10.25
C PHE A 205 -11.41 3.93 11.07
N PHE A 206 -10.56 3.04 10.57
CA PHE A 206 -9.29 2.70 11.21
C PHE A 206 -8.32 3.87 11.22
N MET A 207 -8.26 4.69 10.14
CA MET A 207 -7.38 5.86 10.06
C MET A 207 -7.58 6.83 11.22
N ARG A 208 -8.83 7.05 11.65
CA ARG A 208 -9.13 7.87 12.83
C ARG A 208 -8.39 7.37 14.07
N PHE A 209 -8.45 6.06 14.34
CA PHE A 209 -7.79 5.45 15.50
C PHE A 209 -6.27 5.45 15.35
N ILE A 210 -5.78 5.15 14.14
CA ILE A 210 -4.34 5.14 13.81
C ILE A 210 -3.72 6.50 14.05
N TRP A 211 -4.35 7.55 13.54
CA TRP A 211 -3.85 8.92 13.64
C TRP A 211 -4.21 9.61 14.97
N GLY A 212 -5.04 8.97 15.80
CA GLY A 212 -5.53 9.57 17.05
C GLY A 212 -6.32 10.85 16.78
N ALA A 213 -7.08 10.87 15.68
CA ALA A 213 -7.79 12.04 15.23
C ALA A 213 -9.09 12.24 16.03
N VAL A 214 -9.34 13.48 16.44
CA VAL A 214 -10.51 13.87 17.24
C VAL A 214 -11.49 14.67 16.40
N ALA A 215 -12.78 14.59 16.68
CA ALA A 215 -13.78 15.33 15.91
C ALA A 215 -13.53 16.84 16.01
N MET A 216 -13.56 17.53 14.87
CA MET A 216 -13.40 18.98 14.84
C MET A 216 -14.58 19.65 15.56
N PRO A 217 -14.36 20.55 16.53
CA PRO A 217 -15.46 21.23 17.19
C PRO A 217 -16.25 22.11 16.22
N LYS A 218 -17.48 22.50 16.59
CA LYS A 218 -18.24 23.50 15.83
C LYS A 218 -17.50 24.84 15.88
N SER A 219 -17.22 25.41 14.72
CA SER A 219 -16.53 26.70 14.57
C SER A 219 -16.93 27.38 13.25
N PRO A 220 -16.67 28.68 13.08
CA PRO A 220 -16.89 29.38 11.81
C PRO A 220 -16.16 28.69 10.65
N LEU A 221 -14.89 28.32 10.86
CA LEU A 221 -14.12 27.56 9.87
C LEU A 221 -14.80 26.24 9.50
N ARG A 222 -15.24 25.45 10.48
CA ARG A 222 -15.94 24.19 10.21
C ARG A 222 -17.19 24.41 9.35
N ALA A 223 -17.99 25.44 9.64
CA ALA A 223 -19.17 25.78 8.84
C ALA A 223 -18.82 26.14 7.39
N ARG A 224 -17.70 26.88 7.19
CA ARG A 224 -17.19 27.17 5.84
C ARG A 224 -16.79 25.90 5.08
N LEU A 225 -16.10 24.97 5.75
CA LEU A 225 -15.70 23.69 5.15
C LEU A 225 -16.90 22.79 4.79
N GLU A 226 -17.92 22.77 5.66
CA GLU A 226 -19.21 22.09 5.39
C GLU A 226 -19.91 22.71 4.16
N GLY A 227 -19.89 24.04 4.04
CA GLY A 227 -20.40 24.77 2.87
C GLY A 227 -19.66 24.44 1.57
N LEU A 228 -18.32 24.30 1.61
CA LEU A 228 -17.54 23.86 0.45
C LEU A 228 -17.91 22.45 -0.01
N CYS A 229 -18.10 21.52 0.94
CA CYS A 229 -18.54 20.16 0.62
C CYS A 229 -19.93 20.16 -0.04
N ALA A 230 -20.85 20.98 0.49
CA ALA A 230 -22.18 21.15 -0.07
C ALA A 230 -22.13 21.72 -1.50
N LYS A 231 -21.33 22.78 -1.74
CA LYS A 231 -21.14 23.38 -3.07
C LYS A 231 -20.54 22.38 -4.07
N ALA A 232 -19.64 21.52 -3.63
CA ALA A 232 -19.07 20.44 -4.44
C ALA A 232 -20.03 19.25 -4.67
N GLY A 233 -21.16 19.21 -3.96
CA GLY A 233 -22.11 18.10 -3.99
C GLY A 233 -21.53 16.80 -3.45
N ILE A 234 -20.60 16.87 -2.48
CA ILE A 234 -20.06 15.69 -1.81
C ILE A 234 -20.60 15.58 -0.38
N LYS A 235 -20.97 14.36 0.01
CA LYS A 235 -21.30 14.05 1.40
C LYS A 235 -20.01 13.69 2.14
N CYS A 236 -19.76 14.36 3.25
CA CYS A 236 -18.68 14.07 4.20
C CYS A 236 -19.32 13.69 5.53
N SER A 237 -18.93 12.54 6.08
CA SER A 237 -19.49 12.05 7.35
C SER A 237 -18.99 12.88 8.53
N ASN A 238 -17.69 13.20 8.57
CA ASN A 238 -17.09 13.96 9.68
C ASN A 238 -15.81 14.70 9.26
N PHE A 239 -15.49 15.75 10.02
CA PHE A 239 -14.20 16.45 10.01
C PHE A 239 -13.44 16.10 11.28
N TYR A 240 -12.16 15.75 11.14
CA TYR A 240 -11.29 15.37 12.24
C TYR A 240 -10.04 16.26 12.27
N VAL A 241 -9.61 16.60 13.48
CA VAL A 241 -8.31 17.21 13.76
C VAL A 241 -7.33 16.11 14.08
N TRP A 242 -6.28 15.99 13.28
CA TRP A 242 -5.15 15.09 13.52
C TRP A 242 -4.07 15.84 14.30
N ASN A 243 -3.87 15.43 15.56
CA ASN A 243 -2.82 16.00 16.41
C ASN A 243 -1.45 15.45 15.99
N THR A 244 -0.67 16.26 15.27
CA THR A 244 0.69 15.93 14.82
C THR A 244 1.76 16.59 15.68
N ARG A 245 1.35 17.31 16.72
CA ARG A 245 2.16 18.23 17.54
C ARG A 245 2.82 19.29 16.68
N CYS A 246 2.02 19.87 15.79
CA CYS A 246 2.42 20.94 14.88
C CYS A 246 3.61 20.57 13.97
N GLY A 247 3.79 19.28 13.71
CA GLY A 247 4.96 18.73 13.01
C GLY A 247 4.73 18.40 11.54
N ILE A 248 3.47 18.28 11.11
CA ILE A 248 3.11 17.92 9.73
C ILE A 248 2.05 18.90 9.24
N LEU A 249 2.36 19.60 8.15
CA LEU A 249 1.41 20.44 7.43
C LEU A 249 0.72 19.58 6.38
N ASN A 250 -0.50 19.12 6.67
CA ASN A 250 -1.23 18.29 5.73
C ASN A 250 -2.75 18.35 5.95
N ALA A 251 -3.49 17.98 4.92
CA ALA A 251 -4.88 17.57 5.02
C ALA A 251 -5.03 16.25 4.24
N ALA A 252 -6.09 15.50 4.50
CA ALA A 252 -6.39 14.31 3.74
C ALA A 252 -7.89 14.05 3.70
N ILE A 253 -8.39 13.65 2.55
CA ILE A 253 -9.71 13.04 2.41
C ILE A 253 -9.58 11.52 2.30
N ALA A 254 -10.27 10.77 3.15
CA ALA A 254 -10.31 9.31 3.09
C ALA A 254 -11.74 8.83 2.88
N GLY A 255 -11.91 7.76 2.10
CA GLY A 255 -13.20 7.09 1.90
C GLY A 255 -13.83 7.29 0.52
N LEU A 256 -14.44 6.22 0.02
CA LEU A 256 -15.02 6.14 -1.32
C LEU A 256 -16.48 6.63 -1.36
N SER A 257 -17.24 6.40 -0.28
CA SER A 257 -18.65 6.75 -0.18
C SER A 257 -18.90 7.86 0.84
N GLY A 258 -20.04 8.53 0.75
CA GLY A 258 -20.40 9.60 1.69
C GLY A 258 -20.45 9.13 3.15
N PHE A 259 -20.76 7.86 3.40
CA PHE A 259 -20.78 7.26 4.73
C PHE A 259 -19.36 7.11 5.32
N THR A 260 -18.43 6.61 4.51
CA THR A 260 -17.03 6.38 4.90
C THR A 260 -16.15 7.62 4.79
N ARG A 261 -16.65 8.71 4.18
CA ARG A 261 -15.83 9.85 3.81
C ARG A 261 -15.53 10.74 5.00
N HIS A 262 -14.26 10.91 5.32
CA HIS A 262 -13.77 11.72 6.41
C HIS A 262 -12.68 12.68 5.91
N ILE A 263 -12.70 13.92 6.41
CA ILE A 263 -11.66 14.91 6.15
C ILE A 263 -10.82 15.04 7.42
N PHE A 264 -9.51 14.85 7.28
CA PHE A 264 -8.53 14.98 8.34
C PHE A 264 -7.70 16.23 8.09
N ILE A 265 -7.59 17.09 9.11
CA ILE A 265 -6.83 18.35 9.05
C ILE A 265 -5.81 18.32 10.17
N THR A 266 -4.53 18.58 9.88
CA THR A 266 -3.52 18.60 10.95
C THR A 266 -3.63 19.85 11.81
N ASP A 267 -3.31 19.70 13.09
CA ASP A 267 -3.13 20.82 14.03
C ASP A 267 -2.17 21.89 13.49
N ALA A 268 -1.08 21.49 12.84
CA ALA A 268 -0.12 22.41 12.24
C ALA A 268 -0.74 23.29 11.16
N LEU A 269 -1.64 22.74 10.34
CA LEU A 269 -2.30 23.47 9.27
C LEU A 269 -3.28 24.49 9.86
N LEU A 270 -4.04 24.10 10.88
CA LEU A 270 -4.97 24.98 11.59
C LEU A 270 -4.26 26.14 12.32
N GLU A 271 -3.03 25.93 12.81
CA GLU A 271 -2.26 26.96 13.50
C GLU A 271 -1.58 27.94 12.54
N LYS A 272 -1.08 27.46 11.40
CA LYS A 272 -0.17 28.24 10.54
C LYS A 272 -0.82 28.86 9.31
N PHE A 273 -1.99 28.39 8.89
CA PHE A 273 -2.67 28.86 7.69
C PHE A 273 -3.87 29.72 8.07
N SER A 274 -4.21 30.71 7.24
CA SER A 274 -5.46 31.44 7.39
C SER A 274 -6.66 30.56 7.04
N ASP A 275 -7.85 30.89 7.53
CA ASP A 275 -9.09 30.17 7.20
C ASP A 275 -9.32 30.05 5.69
N ASP A 276 -8.93 31.08 4.92
CA ASP A 276 -9.06 31.10 3.46
C ASP A 276 -8.09 30.12 2.80
N GLN A 277 -6.84 30.08 3.26
CA GLN A 277 -5.84 29.13 2.78
C GLN A 277 -6.23 27.69 3.15
N ILE A 278 -6.76 27.47 4.37
CA ILE A 278 -7.28 26.16 4.78
C ILE A 278 -8.44 25.75 3.86
N CYS A 279 -9.39 26.65 3.60
CA CYS A 279 -10.48 26.39 2.66
C CYS A 279 -9.97 26.02 1.26
N ALA A 280 -8.91 26.68 0.78
CA ALA A 280 -8.30 26.39 -0.51
C ALA A 280 -7.62 25.00 -0.54
N VAL A 281 -6.88 24.62 0.50
CA VAL A 281 -6.28 23.28 0.64
C VAL A 281 -7.38 22.21 0.71
N ILE A 282 -8.45 22.43 1.48
CA ILE A 282 -9.56 21.48 1.55
C ILE A 282 -10.31 21.41 0.23
N ALA A 283 -10.44 22.49 -0.54
CA ALA A 283 -11.02 22.45 -1.87
C ALA A 283 -10.23 21.54 -2.84
N HIS A 284 -8.90 21.51 -2.70
CA HIS A 284 -8.04 20.56 -3.43
C HIS A 284 -8.30 19.12 -3.01
N GLU A 285 -8.37 18.83 -1.70
CA GLU A 285 -8.75 17.50 -1.20
C GLU A 285 -10.14 17.06 -1.70
N ILE A 286 -11.12 17.97 -1.70
CA ILE A 286 -12.45 17.75 -2.29
C ILE A 286 -12.34 17.43 -3.79
N GLY A 287 -11.41 18.06 -4.50
CA GLY A 287 -11.07 17.73 -5.89
C GLY A 287 -10.69 16.28 -6.08
N HIS A 288 -9.82 15.72 -5.22
CA HIS A 288 -9.49 14.29 -5.25
C HIS A 288 -10.72 13.39 -5.09
N ALA A 289 -11.60 13.74 -4.16
CA ALA A 289 -12.84 12.99 -3.95
C ALA A 289 -13.81 13.12 -5.14
N LYS A 290 -14.03 14.33 -5.66
CA LYS A 290 -14.96 14.58 -6.77
C LYS A 290 -14.51 13.90 -8.05
N LYS A 291 -13.21 13.89 -8.32
CA LYS A 291 -12.59 13.27 -9.49
C LYS A 291 -12.30 11.79 -9.32
N LEU A 292 -12.68 11.20 -8.18
CA LEU A 292 -12.53 9.77 -7.88
C LEU A 292 -11.08 9.29 -8.03
N HIS A 293 -10.10 10.10 -7.64
CA HIS A 293 -8.67 9.76 -7.80
C HIS A 293 -8.31 8.45 -7.09
N ILE A 294 -8.87 8.20 -5.90
CA ILE A 294 -8.68 6.93 -5.18
C ILE A 294 -9.20 5.74 -5.98
N ALA A 295 -10.40 5.82 -6.57
CA ALA A 295 -10.95 4.74 -7.38
C ALA A 295 -10.11 4.50 -8.65
N LYS A 296 -9.59 5.58 -9.25
CA LYS A 296 -8.66 5.49 -10.40
C LYS A 296 -7.32 4.85 -10.01
N TYR A 297 -6.81 5.10 -8.79
CA TYR A 297 -5.63 4.38 -8.27
C TYR A 297 -5.91 2.90 -8.04
N ILE A 298 -7.09 2.53 -7.53
CA ILE A 298 -7.51 1.13 -7.40
C ILE A 298 -7.57 0.46 -8.77
N LEU A 299 -8.15 1.13 -9.76
CA LEU A 299 -8.17 0.66 -11.15
C LEU A 299 -6.75 0.41 -11.66
N LEU A 300 -5.84 1.37 -11.49
CA LEU A 300 -4.45 1.27 -11.93
C LEU A 300 -3.72 0.11 -11.21
N PHE A 301 -3.92 -0.04 -9.90
CA PHE A 301 -3.39 -1.15 -9.11
C PHE A 301 -3.85 -2.49 -9.68
N PHE A 302 -5.15 -2.68 -9.89
CA PHE A 302 -5.67 -3.94 -10.41
C PHE A 302 -5.29 -4.18 -11.88
N SER A 303 -5.10 -3.15 -12.70
CA SER A 303 -4.53 -3.31 -14.04
C SER A 303 -3.14 -3.92 -13.99
N SER A 304 -2.27 -3.45 -13.07
CA SER A 304 -0.94 -4.05 -12.88
C SER A 304 -1.02 -5.46 -12.30
N PHE A 305 -1.95 -5.69 -11.36
CA PHE A 305 -2.16 -6.99 -10.73
C PHE A 305 -2.57 -8.05 -11.75
N PHE A 306 -3.55 -7.76 -12.62
CA PHE A 306 -3.95 -8.70 -13.66
C PHE A 306 -2.84 -8.93 -14.69
N ALA A 307 -2.03 -7.92 -15.01
CA ALA A 307 -0.86 -8.11 -15.87
C ALA A 307 0.18 -9.05 -15.24
N VAL A 308 0.49 -8.87 -13.95
CA VAL A 308 1.38 -9.77 -13.21
C VAL A 308 0.81 -11.18 -13.15
N MET A 309 -0.47 -11.32 -12.84
CA MET A 309 -1.14 -12.62 -12.78
C MET A 309 -1.06 -13.35 -14.12
N ALA A 310 -1.33 -12.65 -15.24
CA ALA A 310 -1.19 -13.23 -16.58
C ALA A 310 0.25 -13.71 -16.84
N LEU A 311 1.26 -12.92 -16.45
CA LEU A 311 2.68 -13.31 -16.59
C LEU A 311 3.00 -14.56 -15.75
N THR A 312 2.55 -14.60 -14.50
CA THR A 312 2.77 -15.74 -13.59
C THR A 312 2.18 -17.04 -14.15
N TYR A 313 0.92 -17.02 -14.57
CA TYR A 313 0.27 -18.21 -15.14
C TYR A 313 0.83 -18.60 -16.52
N SER A 314 1.41 -17.66 -17.26
CA SER A 314 1.99 -17.98 -18.58
C SER A 314 3.34 -18.71 -18.52
N GLN A 315 4.09 -18.60 -17.42
CA GLN A 315 5.46 -19.11 -17.30
C GLN A 315 5.78 -19.63 -15.87
N PRO A 316 5.01 -20.57 -15.30
CA PRO A 316 5.07 -20.89 -13.86
C PRO A 316 6.46 -21.32 -13.33
N ASP A 317 7.30 -21.96 -14.16
CA ASP A 317 8.54 -22.63 -13.70
C ASP A 317 9.85 -21.88 -14.02
N SER A 318 9.80 -20.61 -14.45
CA SER A 318 11.04 -19.88 -14.78
C SER A 318 11.44 -18.88 -13.69
N SER A 319 12.68 -18.96 -13.22
CA SER A 319 13.30 -17.91 -12.38
C SER A 319 13.30 -16.54 -13.06
N LEU A 320 13.17 -16.51 -14.39
CA LEU A 320 13.00 -15.30 -15.20
C LEU A 320 11.64 -14.62 -14.96
N VAL A 321 10.59 -15.34 -14.57
CA VAL A 321 9.28 -14.72 -14.28
C VAL A 321 9.37 -13.73 -13.14
N LEU A 322 10.04 -14.10 -12.06
CA LEU A 322 10.17 -13.23 -10.91
C LEU A 322 10.95 -11.95 -11.26
N ILE A 323 12.00 -12.08 -12.08
CA ILE A 323 12.75 -10.93 -12.60
C ILE A 323 11.85 -10.05 -13.47
N ASN A 324 11.09 -10.65 -14.39
CA ASN A 324 10.18 -9.93 -15.29
C ASN A 324 9.07 -9.20 -14.52
N ILE A 325 8.46 -9.86 -13.52
CA ILE A 325 7.47 -9.26 -12.64
C ILE A 325 8.08 -8.10 -11.87
N THR A 326 9.28 -8.28 -11.32
CA THR A 326 9.97 -7.23 -10.56
C THR A 326 10.26 -6.01 -11.44
N LEU A 327 10.81 -6.22 -12.64
CA LEU A 327 11.10 -5.15 -13.61
C LEU A 327 9.82 -4.45 -14.08
N PHE A 328 8.78 -5.22 -14.38
CA PHE A 328 7.47 -4.69 -14.76
C PHE A 328 6.88 -3.83 -13.63
N MET A 329 6.86 -4.33 -12.40
CA MET A 329 6.33 -3.61 -11.25
C MET A 329 7.15 -2.35 -10.96
N ALA A 330 8.48 -2.42 -11.04
CA ALA A 330 9.34 -1.24 -10.89
C ALA A 330 9.03 -0.19 -11.96
N PHE A 331 8.97 -0.58 -13.23
CA PHE A 331 8.61 0.33 -14.32
C PHE A 331 7.22 0.92 -14.14
N PHE A 332 6.22 0.09 -13.84
CA PHE A 332 4.84 0.50 -13.69
C PHE A 332 4.67 1.49 -12.53
N TRP A 333 5.18 1.18 -11.34
CA TRP A 333 5.01 2.01 -10.15
C TRP A 333 5.93 3.23 -10.12
N ILE A 334 7.09 3.19 -10.78
CA ILE A 334 7.99 4.37 -10.84
C ILE A 334 7.58 5.31 -11.96
N VAL A 335 7.20 4.80 -13.14
CA VAL A 335 6.94 5.64 -14.32
C VAL A 335 5.46 5.95 -14.45
N ILE A 336 4.62 4.93 -14.55
CA ILE A 336 3.19 5.11 -14.86
C ILE A 336 2.46 5.73 -13.67
N PHE A 337 2.66 5.19 -12.47
CA PHE A 337 2.01 5.72 -11.26
C PHE A 337 2.46 7.16 -10.96
N THR A 338 3.76 7.48 -11.08
CA THR A 338 4.26 8.86 -10.93
C THR A 338 3.59 9.83 -11.90
N ALA A 339 3.53 9.45 -13.19
CA ALA A 339 2.92 10.30 -14.21
C ALA A 339 1.42 10.52 -13.96
N MET A 340 0.70 9.47 -13.56
CA MET A 340 -0.72 9.55 -13.20
C MET A 340 -0.95 10.38 -11.94
N SER A 341 -0.14 10.18 -10.90
CA SER A 341 -0.26 10.88 -9.63
C SER A 341 -0.11 12.38 -9.81
N ARG A 342 0.93 12.83 -10.52
CA ARG A 342 1.15 14.26 -10.80
C ARG A 342 0.02 14.88 -11.63
N ARG A 343 -0.60 14.09 -12.52
CA ARG A 343 -1.77 14.54 -13.28
C ARG A 343 -3.03 14.66 -12.43
N PHE A 344 -3.20 13.79 -11.44
CA PHE A 344 -4.30 13.90 -10.48
C PHE A 344 -4.14 15.11 -9.56
N GLU A 345 -2.91 15.43 -9.14
CA GLU A 345 -2.62 16.69 -8.44
C GLU A 345 -3.04 17.91 -9.27
N ALA A 346 -2.64 17.96 -10.54
CA ALA A 346 -3.02 19.03 -11.46
C ALA A 346 -4.55 19.11 -11.67
N GLU A 347 -5.24 17.96 -11.80
CA GLU A 347 -6.70 17.92 -11.93
C GLU A 347 -7.40 18.42 -10.64
N ALA A 348 -6.84 18.12 -9.47
CA ALA A 348 -7.35 18.58 -8.18
C ALA A 348 -7.10 20.08 -7.96
N ASP A 349 -5.94 20.60 -8.35
CA ASP A 349 -5.60 22.03 -8.30
C ASP A 349 -6.59 22.87 -9.13
N MET A 350 -6.85 22.46 -10.37
CA MET A 350 -7.86 23.13 -11.21
C MET A 350 -9.24 23.12 -10.56
N TYR A 351 -9.64 21.97 -10.02
CA TYR A 351 -10.94 21.84 -9.37
C TYR A 351 -11.05 22.70 -8.10
N ALA A 352 -9.97 22.83 -7.33
CA ALA A 352 -9.92 23.68 -6.15
C ALA A 352 -10.24 25.13 -6.51
N VAL A 353 -9.59 25.66 -7.56
CA VAL A 353 -9.81 27.02 -8.05
C VAL A 353 -11.20 27.20 -8.63
N GLU A 354 -11.72 26.23 -9.39
CA GLU A 354 -13.10 26.26 -9.90
C GLU A 354 -14.12 26.30 -8.74
N LEU A 355 -13.86 25.58 -7.66
CA LEU A 355 -14.75 25.51 -6.50
C LEU A 355 -14.72 26.78 -5.65
N THR A 356 -13.52 27.32 -5.39
CA THR A 356 -13.34 28.49 -4.52
C THR A 356 -13.50 29.81 -5.27
N GLY A 357 -13.22 29.84 -6.57
CA GLY A 357 -13.14 31.05 -7.38
C GLY A 357 -11.93 31.92 -7.05
N ASN A 358 -10.94 31.40 -6.32
CA ASN A 358 -9.80 32.20 -5.85
C ASN A 358 -8.46 31.47 -6.07
N ALA A 359 -7.85 31.75 -7.22
CA ALA A 359 -6.54 31.24 -7.63
C ALA A 359 -5.39 31.77 -6.76
N GLU A 360 -5.45 33.04 -6.38
CA GLU A 360 -4.41 33.71 -5.58
C GLU A 360 -4.26 33.10 -4.19
N THR A 361 -5.39 32.86 -3.51
CA THR A 361 -5.37 32.21 -2.19
C THR A 361 -4.80 30.81 -2.25
N PHE A 362 -5.12 30.02 -3.29
CA PHE A 362 -4.57 28.68 -3.41
C PHE A 362 -3.07 28.69 -3.75
N ALA A 363 -2.63 29.58 -4.63
CA ALA A 363 -1.20 29.77 -4.90
C ALA A 363 -0.43 30.21 -3.63
N SER A 364 -0.99 31.16 -2.88
CA SER A 364 -0.46 31.59 -1.58
C SER A 364 -0.39 30.45 -0.56
N ALA A 365 -1.41 29.58 -0.50
CA ALA A 365 -1.41 28.41 0.37
C ALA A 365 -0.28 27.42 -0.02
N LEU A 366 -0.06 27.20 -1.32
CA LEU A 366 1.03 26.36 -1.81
C LEU A 366 2.42 26.96 -1.49
N ASP A 367 2.62 28.27 -1.70
CA ASP A 367 3.88 28.93 -1.35
C ASP A 367 4.12 28.90 0.17
N SER A 368 3.09 29.13 0.98
CA SER A 368 3.16 28.99 2.45
C SER A 368 3.56 27.56 2.86
N LEU A 369 2.99 26.54 2.20
CA LEU A 369 3.38 25.15 2.41
C LEU A 369 4.85 24.92 2.06
N ALA A 370 5.33 25.50 0.96
CA ALA A 370 6.71 25.37 0.51
C ALA A 370 7.70 25.96 1.52
N GLU A 371 7.44 27.17 1.99
CA GLU A 371 8.26 27.88 2.97
C GLU A 371 8.29 27.14 4.30
N LEU A 372 7.11 26.82 4.84
CA LEU A 372 6.97 26.16 6.12
C LEU A 372 7.42 24.70 6.12
N SER A 373 7.59 24.10 4.93
CA SER A 373 8.14 22.75 4.73
C SER A 373 9.61 22.76 4.27
N GLY A 374 10.31 23.90 4.38
CA GLY A 374 11.77 23.96 4.24
C GLY A 374 12.27 24.42 2.89
N GLY A 375 11.52 25.29 2.22
CA GLY A 375 11.89 25.81 0.92
C GLY A 375 11.81 24.76 -0.19
N ILE A 376 10.84 23.84 -0.12
CA ILE A 376 10.67 22.74 -1.09
C ILE A 376 10.05 23.19 -2.41
N ARG A 377 10.00 24.50 -2.69
CA ARG A 377 9.23 25.08 -3.79
C ARG A 377 9.56 24.47 -5.15
N ASN A 378 10.83 24.17 -5.38
CA ASN A 378 11.35 23.59 -6.64
C ASN A 378 11.69 22.10 -6.54
N MET A 379 11.27 21.41 -5.47
CA MET A 379 11.59 20.00 -5.24
C MET A 379 10.40 19.11 -5.62
N PRO A 380 10.43 18.42 -6.78
CA PRO A 380 9.40 17.46 -7.11
C PRO A 380 9.53 16.19 -6.26
N SER A 381 8.44 15.42 -6.19
CA SER A 381 8.40 14.09 -5.57
C SER A 381 7.83 13.05 -6.54
N ILE A 382 7.83 11.78 -6.13
CA ILE A 382 7.21 10.69 -6.90
C ILE A 382 5.71 10.98 -7.11
N THR A 383 5.02 11.51 -6.10
CA THR A 383 3.58 11.70 -6.15
C THR A 383 3.15 13.10 -6.60
N HIS A 384 4.00 14.11 -6.43
CA HIS A 384 3.67 15.51 -6.70
C HIS A 384 4.72 16.18 -7.59
N SER A 385 4.27 17.00 -8.53
CA SER A 385 5.14 17.99 -9.18
C SER A 385 5.65 18.99 -8.14
N SER A 386 6.69 19.75 -8.50
CA SER A 386 7.14 20.84 -7.63
C SER A 386 6.03 21.88 -7.42
N ILE A 387 6.06 22.58 -6.29
CA ILE A 387 5.07 23.64 -6.00
C ILE A 387 5.15 24.75 -7.05
N ALA A 388 6.35 25.08 -7.52
CA ALA A 388 6.54 26.04 -8.61
C ALA A 388 5.80 25.63 -9.90
N GLU A 389 5.90 24.36 -10.30
CA GLU A 389 5.19 23.84 -11.47
C GLU A 389 3.66 23.84 -11.26
N ARG A 390 3.20 23.51 -10.05
CA ARG A 390 1.76 23.55 -9.70
C ARG A 390 1.19 24.96 -9.79
N VAL A 391 1.87 25.93 -9.19
CA VAL A 391 1.47 27.34 -9.25
C VAL A 391 1.49 27.85 -10.69
N HIS A 392 2.52 27.51 -11.47
CA HIS A 392 2.59 27.88 -12.88
C HIS A 392 1.45 27.27 -13.71
N PHE A 393 1.20 25.97 -13.56
CA PHE A 393 0.11 25.28 -14.23
C PHE A 393 -1.25 25.87 -13.87
N LEU A 394 -1.48 26.17 -12.60
CA LEU A 394 -2.69 26.81 -12.12
C LEU A 394 -2.94 28.14 -12.83
N TRP A 395 -1.95 29.02 -12.86
CA TRP A 395 -2.08 30.30 -13.55
C TRP A 395 -2.32 30.14 -15.06
N LEU A 396 -1.65 29.19 -15.72
CA LEU A 396 -1.94 28.87 -17.11
C LEU A 396 -3.41 28.48 -17.32
N THR A 397 -3.98 27.64 -16.44
CA THR A 397 -5.37 27.18 -16.58
C THR A 397 -6.40 28.27 -16.30
N VAL A 398 -6.06 29.26 -15.46
CA VAL A 398 -6.91 30.42 -15.16
C VAL A 398 -6.87 31.43 -16.30
N LEU A 399 -5.69 31.72 -16.84
CA LEU A 399 -5.49 32.71 -17.90
C LEU A 399 -5.91 32.21 -19.28
N PHE A 400 -5.77 30.91 -19.54
CA PHE A 400 -6.00 30.28 -20.84
C PHE A 400 -7.01 29.12 -20.72
N PRO A 401 -8.33 29.38 -20.79
CA PRO A 401 -9.36 28.35 -20.65
C PRO A 401 -9.24 27.20 -21.66
N GLU A 402 -8.71 27.46 -22.86
CA GLU A 402 -8.41 26.44 -23.87
C GLU A 402 -7.36 25.44 -23.39
N TYR A 403 -6.38 25.89 -22.60
CA TYR A 403 -5.36 25.03 -22.00
C TYR A 403 -5.98 24.08 -20.99
N ALA A 404 -6.87 24.60 -20.13
CA ALA A 404 -7.65 23.80 -19.18
C ALA A 404 -8.54 22.76 -19.89
N ALA A 405 -9.21 23.14 -20.98
CA ALA A 405 -10.03 22.23 -21.79
C ALA A 405 -9.19 21.12 -22.44
N LYS A 406 -8.02 21.47 -23.00
CA LYS A 406 -7.07 20.52 -23.60
C LYS A 406 -6.56 19.52 -22.56
N PHE A 407 -6.19 19.99 -21.36
CA PHE A 407 -5.78 19.12 -20.26
C PHE A 407 -6.88 18.12 -19.89
N ARG A 408 -8.14 18.58 -19.72
CA ARG A 408 -9.29 17.70 -19.43
C ARG A 408 -9.52 16.65 -20.51
N SER A 409 -9.39 17.01 -21.78
CA SER A 409 -9.52 16.08 -22.91
C SER A 409 -8.43 14.99 -22.87
N HIS A 410 -7.18 15.39 -22.62
CA HIS A 410 -6.09 14.43 -22.46
C HIS A 410 -6.29 13.50 -21.27
N MET A 411 -6.76 14.02 -20.13
CA MET A 411 -7.07 13.21 -18.96
C MET A 411 -8.14 12.15 -19.25
N LYS A 412 -9.20 12.52 -19.98
CA LYS A 412 -10.23 11.55 -20.40
C LYS A 412 -9.64 10.45 -21.28
N ARG A 413 -8.86 10.79 -22.31
CA ARG A 413 -8.21 9.81 -23.20
C ARG A 413 -7.30 8.86 -22.43
N LEU A 414 -6.48 9.40 -21.52
CA LEU A 414 -5.57 8.62 -20.69
C LEU A 414 -6.33 7.63 -19.80
N LEU A 415 -7.41 8.07 -19.16
CA LEU A 415 -8.26 7.19 -18.35
C LEU A 415 -8.96 6.13 -19.19
N THR A 416 -9.43 6.46 -20.40
CA THR A 416 -9.97 5.46 -21.34
C THR A 416 -8.94 4.38 -21.66
N ILE A 417 -7.68 4.76 -21.91
CA ILE A 417 -6.60 3.80 -22.13
C ILE A 417 -6.41 2.90 -20.90
N VAL A 418 -6.36 3.46 -19.70
CA VAL A 418 -6.24 2.68 -18.45
C VAL A 418 -7.41 1.70 -18.27
N PHE A 419 -8.64 2.13 -18.56
CA PHE A 419 -9.83 1.26 -18.53
C PHE A 419 -9.74 0.13 -19.56
N VAL A 420 -9.32 0.42 -20.80
CA VAL A 420 -9.13 -0.61 -21.82
C VAL A 420 -8.08 -1.62 -21.38
N PHE A 421 -6.93 -1.17 -20.86
CA PHE A 421 -5.90 -2.07 -20.32
C PHE A 421 -6.40 -2.91 -19.15
N PHE A 422 -7.18 -2.32 -18.24
CA PHE A 422 -7.79 -3.05 -17.13
C PHE A 422 -8.67 -4.20 -17.63
N PHE A 423 -9.63 -3.91 -18.51
CA PHE A 423 -10.56 -4.92 -19.02
C PHE A 423 -9.87 -5.95 -19.91
N ALA A 424 -8.87 -5.54 -20.70
CA ALA A 424 -8.05 -6.46 -21.47
C ALA A 424 -7.25 -7.41 -20.55
N GLY A 425 -6.65 -6.89 -19.48
CA GLY A 425 -5.96 -7.71 -18.48
C GLY A 425 -6.90 -8.67 -17.76
N LEU A 426 -8.08 -8.20 -17.34
CA LEU A 426 -9.10 -9.03 -16.70
C LEU A 426 -9.60 -10.14 -17.64
N ALA A 427 -9.89 -9.82 -18.90
CA ALA A 427 -10.33 -10.81 -19.89
C ALA A 427 -9.21 -11.80 -20.25
N GLY A 428 -7.98 -11.31 -20.45
CA GLY A 428 -6.82 -12.15 -20.77
C GLY A 428 -6.47 -13.12 -19.65
N THR A 429 -6.50 -12.65 -18.40
CA THR A 429 -6.30 -13.52 -17.23
C THR A 429 -7.40 -14.55 -17.09
N GLY A 430 -8.67 -14.15 -17.26
CA GLY A 430 -9.80 -15.09 -17.28
C GLY A 430 -9.67 -16.15 -18.37
N PHE A 431 -9.19 -15.78 -19.56
CA PHE A 431 -8.93 -16.72 -20.65
C PHE A 431 -7.79 -17.72 -20.31
N ILE A 432 -6.67 -17.23 -19.77
CA ILE A 432 -5.54 -18.07 -19.35
C ILE A 432 -6.00 -19.08 -18.29
N ILE A 433 -6.68 -18.60 -17.25
CA ILE A 433 -7.22 -19.43 -16.17
C ILE A 433 -8.19 -20.48 -16.73
N SER A 434 -9.12 -20.08 -17.61
CA SER A 434 -10.08 -21.02 -18.22
C SER A 434 -9.40 -22.10 -19.06
N LYS A 435 -8.35 -21.73 -19.82
CA LYS A 435 -7.56 -22.68 -20.60
C LYS A 435 -6.85 -23.69 -19.69
N GLU A 436 -6.27 -23.21 -18.60
CA GLU A 436 -5.54 -24.05 -17.65
C GLU A 436 -6.47 -24.98 -16.87
N MET A 437 -7.66 -24.50 -16.50
CA MET A 437 -8.72 -25.34 -15.93
C MET A 437 -9.17 -26.44 -16.88
N LYS A 438 -9.39 -26.16 -18.17
CA LYS A 438 -9.74 -27.20 -19.14
C LYS A 438 -8.67 -28.30 -19.24
N ASN A 439 -7.40 -27.96 -19.00
CA ASN A 439 -6.31 -28.94 -18.95
C ASN A 439 -6.31 -29.72 -17.63
N ARG A 440 -6.58 -29.06 -16.49
CA ARG A 440 -6.71 -29.70 -15.18
C ARG A 440 -7.93 -30.62 -15.09
N ASP A 441 -9.08 -30.23 -15.61
CA ASP A 441 -10.29 -31.06 -15.64
C ASP A 441 -10.01 -32.36 -16.39
N LYS A 442 -9.27 -32.32 -17.50
CA LYS A 442 -8.84 -33.54 -18.21
C LYS A 442 -7.93 -34.43 -17.36
N GLN A 443 -7.00 -33.84 -16.60
CA GLN A 443 -6.11 -34.59 -15.71
C GLN A 443 -6.82 -35.16 -14.48
N LEU A 444 -7.74 -34.39 -13.87
CA LEU A 444 -8.56 -34.83 -12.74
C LEU A 444 -9.53 -35.93 -13.14
N VAL A 445 -10.14 -35.81 -14.33
CA VAL A 445 -10.97 -36.87 -14.93
C VAL A 445 -10.12 -38.12 -15.18
N GLN A 446 -8.89 -37.99 -15.71
CA GLN A 446 -7.98 -39.12 -15.87
C GLN A 446 -7.53 -39.75 -14.54
N LEU A 447 -7.26 -38.94 -13.49
CA LEU A 447 -6.93 -39.43 -12.16
C LEU A 447 -8.11 -40.13 -11.49
N TYR A 448 -9.31 -39.58 -11.60
CA TYR A 448 -10.55 -40.19 -11.12
C TYR A 448 -10.82 -41.53 -11.80
N TYR A 449 -10.64 -41.63 -13.13
CA TYR A 449 -10.76 -42.91 -13.84
C TYR A 449 -9.64 -43.90 -13.47
N ARG A 450 -8.42 -43.43 -13.21
CA ARG A 450 -7.31 -44.28 -12.76
C ARG A 450 -7.53 -44.84 -11.35
N ASP A 451 -8.12 -44.05 -10.45
CA ASP A 451 -8.47 -44.50 -9.10
C ASP A 451 -9.66 -45.48 -9.14
N LEU A 452 -10.64 -45.29 -10.04
CA LEU A 452 -11.72 -46.25 -10.25
C LEU A 452 -11.20 -47.63 -10.75
N ASP A 453 -10.23 -47.64 -11.67
CA ASP A 453 -9.53 -48.86 -12.10
C ASP A 453 -8.76 -49.51 -10.93
N TYR A 454 -8.15 -48.71 -10.05
CA TYR A 454 -7.41 -49.20 -8.87
C TYR A 454 -8.31 -49.89 -7.83
N TYR A 455 -9.57 -49.43 -7.69
CA TYR A 455 -10.56 -50.08 -6.82
C TYR A 455 -11.36 -51.20 -7.51
N GLY A 456 -11.02 -51.58 -8.75
CA GLY A 456 -11.66 -52.67 -9.48
C GLY A 456 -13.11 -52.39 -9.86
N ILE A 457 -13.50 -51.11 -9.98
CA ILE A 457 -14.83 -50.73 -10.47
C ILE A 457 -14.76 -50.73 -12.00
N ASP A 458 -15.07 -51.89 -12.57
CA ASP A 458 -15.06 -52.13 -14.00
C ASP A 458 -16.18 -51.31 -14.68
N LEU A 459 -15.82 -50.20 -15.33
CA LEU A 459 -16.74 -49.44 -16.17
C LEU A 459 -16.89 -50.12 -17.54
N LEU A 460 -17.48 -51.31 -17.53
CA LEU A 460 -18.11 -51.90 -18.71
C LEU A 460 -19.37 -51.09 -19.05
N GLN A 461 -19.20 -49.91 -19.63
CA GLN A 461 -20.14 -49.27 -20.56
C GLN A 461 -19.54 -48.01 -21.22
N GLN A 462 -18.33 -48.13 -21.78
CA GLN A 462 -17.97 -47.33 -22.94
C GLN A 462 -18.74 -47.87 -24.16
N GLU A 463 -19.83 -47.20 -24.56
CA GLU A 463 -20.21 -47.11 -26.00
C GLU A 463 -21.41 -46.18 -26.31
N ARG A 464 -21.96 -45.41 -25.36
CA ARG A 464 -23.23 -44.67 -25.62
C ARG A 464 -23.20 -43.14 -25.53
N TYR A 465 -22.02 -42.50 -25.53
CA TYR A 465 -21.90 -41.04 -25.40
C TYR A 465 -21.20 -40.33 -26.58
N SER A 466 -20.94 -41.01 -27.69
CA SER A 466 -20.33 -40.40 -28.89
C SER A 466 -21.31 -39.89 -29.95
N GLU A 467 -22.63 -40.02 -29.78
CA GLU A 467 -23.60 -39.47 -30.74
C GLU A 467 -24.65 -38.58 -30.04
N GLY A 468 -24.89 -37.41 -30.63
CA GLY A 468 -25.38 -36.22 -29.92
C GLY A 468 -26.89 -36.12 -29.62
N ILE A 469 -27.14 -35.32 -28.58
CA ILE A 469 -28.37 -34.58 -28.17
C ILE A 469 -29.56 -35.42 -27.61
N PRO A 470 -30.52 -34.79 -26.88
CA PRO A 470 -30.62 -34.60 -25.41
C PRO A 470 -31.75 -35.44 -24.75
N VAL A 471 -31.88 -35.40 -23.40
CA VAL A 471 -33.15 -35.24 -22.61
C VAL A 471 -32.93 -35.64 -21.13
N MET A 472 -33.74 -34.99 -20.28
CA MET A 472 -33.81 -34.86 -18.81
C MET A 472 -34.09 -36.13 -17.96
N GLN A 473 -33.97 -35.91 -16.63
CA GLN A 473 -34.49 -36.64 -15.45
C GLN A 473 -33.69 -37.87 -15.01
N GLU A 474 -33.34 -38.09 -13.74
CA GLU A 474 -33.79 -37.58 -12.42
C GLU A 474 -32.65 -37.08 -11.52
#